data_AF-A0A2P4PEJ7-F1
#
_entry.id   AF-A0A2P4PEJ7-F1
#
_cell.length_a   1.000
_cell.length_b   1.000
_cell.length_c   1.000
_cell.angle_alpha   90.00
_cell.angle_beta   90.00
_cell.angle_gamma   90.00
#
_symmetry.space_group_name_H-M   'P 1'
#
loop_
_entity.id
_entity.type
_entity.pdbx_description
1 polymer ?
#
loop_
_entity_poly.entity_id
_entity_poly.type
_entity_poly.pdbx_seq_one_letter_code
_entity_poly.pdbx_strand_id
1 'polypeptide(L)'
;MRISFAQSCKLHTFLLYTFFLVAIATIIMGVPLENALMTKRAEIQLTVPGCPTGYVYKASLCDEINRLMVFCENSQNPDDVQVVYNDCGPDETCIEHYYAIESDLDVPHATCIDNEHRVRKWDNFGEPAKETCSPERGYDIESTDMEIAVTIYANDGKPIQVNIIVAYKNGVEISTVYDQHNYTSVIRNYSDEKIKYCFTTGSDNKVTAYAAGWDIENKTFLLDSKS
;
A
#
# COMPACT_ATOMS: atom_id res chain seq x y z
N MET A 1 46.03 59.49 -23.74
CA MET A 1 44.92 58.51 -23.86
C MET A 1 45.24 57.27 -22.99
N ARG A 2 45.17 57.39 -21.66
CA ARG A 2 45.48 56.31 -20.71
C ARG A 2 44.59 56.35 -19.44
N ILE A 3 43.44 57.04 -19.51
CA ILE A 3 42.56 57.26 -18.34
C ILE A 3 41.25 56.47 -18.46
N SER A 4 40.94 55.89 -19.63
CA SER A 4 39.63 55.25 -19.87
C SER A 4 39.57 53.75 -19.57
N PHE A 5 40.71 53.08 -19.31
CA PHE A 5 40.74 51.63 -19.03
C PHE A 5 40.63 51.26 -17.54
N ALA A 6 40.98 52.16 -16.62
CA ALA A 6 40.93 51.87 -15.18
C ALA A 6 39.49 51.94 -14.60
N GLN A 7 38.59 52.66 -15.27
CA GLN A 7 37.22 52.88 -14.79
C GLN A 7 36.26 51.72 -15.17
N SER A 8 36.52 51.04 -16.29
CA SER A 8 35.78 49.83 -16.69
C SER A 8 36.11 48.61 -15.83
N CYS A 9 37.38 48.50 -15.38
CA CYS A 9 37.82 47.39 -14.54
C CYS A 9 37.18 47.44 -13.13
N LYS A 10 37.08 48.63 -12.52
CA LYS A 10 36.44 48.80 -11.19
C LYS A 10 34.96 48.46 -11.19
N LEU A 11 34.23 48.77 -12.27
CA LEU A 11 32.80 48.48 -12.37
C LEU A 11 32.53 46.97 -12.50
N HIS A 12 33.37 46.24 -13.25
CA HIS A 12 33.29 44.79 -13.35
C HIS A 12 33.67 44.08 -12.05
N THR A 13 34.69 44.54 -11.33
CA THR A 13 35.04 43.96 -10.02
C THR A 13 33.95 44.21 -8.98
N PHE A 14 33.30 45.38 -9.01
CA PHE A 14 32.20 45.70 -8.09
C PHE A 14 30.95 44.86 -8.35
N LEU A 15 30.59 44.64 -9.62
CA LEU A 15 29.46 43.78 -10.00
C LEU A 15 29.70 42.31 -9.64
N LEU A 16 30.91 41.79 -9.85
CA LEU A 16 31.24 40.41 -9.43
C LEU A 16 31.18 40.25 -7.91
N TYR A 17 31.67 41.24 -7.15
CA TYR A 17 31.62 41.21 -5.68
C TYR A 17 30.18 41.29 -5.15
N THR A 18 29.30 42.08 -5.77
CA THR A 18 27.89 42.13 -5.35
C THR A 18 27.16 40.82 -5.68
N PHE A 19 27.43 40.19 -6.82
CA PHE A 19 26.86 38.87 -7.14
C PHE A 19 27.32 37.78 -6.15
N PHE A 20 28.60 37.75 -5.79
CA PHE A 20 29.09 36.79 -4.77
C PHE A 20 28.57 37.10 -3.37
N LEU A 21 28.41 38.36 -2.97
CA LEU A 21 27.83 38.73 -1.67
C LEU A 21 26.33 38.40 -1.58
N VAL A 22 25.56 38.53 -2.67
CA VAL A 22 24.15 38.10 -2.71
C VAL A 22 24.06 36.57 -2.63
N ALA A 23 24.94 35.83 -3.31
CA ALA A 23 24.99 34.37 -3.24
C ALA A 23 25.37 33.85 -1.84
N ILE A 24 26.28 34.53 -1.13
CA ILE A 24 26.64 34.16 0.25
C ILE A 24 25.53 34.58 1.24
N ALA A 25 24.87 35.72 1.02
CA ALA A 25 23.74 36.14 1.87
C ALA A 25 22.53 35.19 1.75
N THR A 26 22.32 34.54 0.60
CA THR A 26 21.30 33.48 0.46
C THR A 26 21.69 32.17 1.15
N ILE A 27 22.97 31.93 1.46
CA ILE A 27 23.44 30.74 2.21
C ILE A 27 23.35 30.97 3.73
N ILE A 28 23.32 32.23 4.20
CA ILE A 28 23.28 32.58 5.63
C ILE A 28 21.84 32.70 6.18
N MET A 29 20.83 32.86 5.32
CA MET A 29 19.45 32.59 5.71
C MET A 29 19.22 31.08 5.70
N GLY A 30 19.73 30.43 6.74
CA GLY A 30 19.43 29.05 7.09
C GLY A 30 17.93 28.89 7.27
N VAL A 31 17.25 28.55 6.19
CA VAL A 31 16.13 27.62 6.28
C VAL A 31 16.76 26.29 6.69
N PRO A 32 16.35 25.66 7.80
CA PRO A 32 16.88 24.37 8.17
C PRO A 32 16.71 23.43 6.97
N LEU A 33 17.81 22.84 6.50
CA LEU A 33 17.76 21.76 5.52
C LEU A 33 16.97 20.55 6.07
N GLU A 34 16.73 20.52 7.39
CA GLU A 34 15.81 19.59 8.07
C GLU A 34 14.35 19.71 7.59
N ASN A 35 13.92 20.85 7.02
CA ASN A 35 12.55 21.02 6.53
C ASN A 35 12.37 20.72 5.03
N ALA A 36 13.46 20.57 4.26
CA ALA A 36 13.39 20.15 2.86
C ALA A 36 13.52 18.62 2.69
N LEU A 37 13.95 17.93 3.75
CA LEU A 37 13.97 16.46 3.85
C LEU A 37 12.80 15.91 4.67
N MET A 38 11.87 16.78 5.09
CA MET A 38 10.46 16.41 5.20
C MET A 38 9.89 16.40 3.78
N THR A 39 10.39 15.50 2.92
CA THR A 39 9.47 14.88 1.97
C THR A 39 8.31 14.48 2.86
N LYS A 40 7.12 15.05 2.60
CA LYS A 40 5.87 14.45 3.00
C LYS A 40 5.92 13.02 2.45
N ARG A 41 6.60 12.11 3.15
CA ARG A 41 6.32 10.70 3.12
C ARG A 41 4.87 10.74 3.53
N ALA A 42 3.96 10.43 2.60
CA ALA A 42 2.57 10.29 2.95
C ALA A 42 2.58 9.35 4.16
N GLU A 43 2.35 9.90 5.36
CA GLU A 43 1.92 9.11 6.50
C GLU A 43 0.77 8.33 5.92
N ILE A 44 1.01 7.03 5.84
CA ILE A 44 0.15 6.06 5.23
C ILE A 44 -1.17 6.19 6.00
N GLN A 45 -2.11 6.99 5.49
CA GLN A 45 -3.45 7.11 6.05
C GLN A 45 -4.22 5.88 5.60
N LEU A 46 -3.77 4.69 6.02
CA LEU A 46 -4.58 3.49 5.89
C LEU A 46 -5.79 3.71 6.77
N THR A 47 -6.98 3.54 6.21
CA THR A 47 -8.15 3.31 7.05
C THR A 47 -7.94 1.98 7.78
N VAL A 48 -7.55 2.06 9.06
CA VAL A 48 -7.35 0.89 9.93
C VAL A 48 -8.70 0.43 10.46
N PRO A 49 -8.98 -0.89 10.51
CA PRO A 49 -10.17 -1.44 11.14
C PRO A 49 -10.35 -0.89 12.57
N GLY A 50 -11.50 -0.30 12.87
CA GLY A 50 -11.77 0.35 14.15
C GLY A 50 -12.93 -0.28 14.89
N CYS A 51 -12.77 -0.56 16.18
CA CYS A 51 -13.86 -1.00 17.04
C CYS A 51 -14.37 0.15 17.93
N PRO A 52 -15.67 0.17 18.30
CA PRO A 52 -16.20 1.10 19.28
C PRO A 52 -15.52 0.96 20.65
N THR A 53 -15.59 2.03 21.46
CA THR A 53 -15.07 2.01 22.83
C THR A 53 -15.66 0.86 23.66
N GLY A 54 -14.79 0.09 24.32
CA GLY A 54 -15.17 -1.08 25.13
C GLY A 54 -15.08 -2.42 24.38
N TYR A 55 -14.92 -2.37 23.05
CA TYR A 55 -14.74 -3.54 22.19
C TYR A 55 -13.30 -3.66 21.69
N VAL A 56 -12.91 -4.89 21.36
CA VAL A 56 -11.57 -5.26 20.90
C VAL A 56 -11.69 -5.91 19.53
N TYR A 57 -10.82 -5.51 18.60
CA TYR A 57 -10.72 -6.07 17.26
C TYR A 57 -10.43 -7.57 17.30
N LYS A 58 -11.10 -8.32 16.41
CA LYS A 58 -10.88 -9.77 16.25
C LYS A 58 -10.56 -10.15 14.82
N ALA A 59 -11.33 -9.67 13.87
CA ALA A 59 -11.15 -9.98 12.45
C ALA A 59 -11.69 -8.83 11.60
N SER A 60 -11.27 -8.78 10.34
CA SER A 60 -11.95 -7.95 9.34
C SER A 60 -11.98 -8.63 7.98
N LEU A 61 -13.02 -8.33 7.23
CA LEU A 61 -13.25 -8.78 5.86
C LEU A 61 -13.54 -7.56 4.99
N CYS A 62 -13.39 -7.72 3.67
CA CYS A 62 -13.90 -6.76 2.73
C CYS A 62 -15.37 -7.05 2.47
N ASP A 63 -16.22 -6.10 2.80
CA ASP A 63 -17.67 -6.20 2.52
C ASP A 63 -17.97 -5.73 1.10
N GLU A 64 -17.32 -4.63 0.71
CA GLU A 64 -17.29 -4.08 -0.63
C GLU A 64 -15.86 -3.59 -0.94
N ILE A 65 -15.59 -3.30 -2.20
CA ILE A 65 -14.29 -2.84 -2.69
C ILE A 65 -13.74 -1.63 -1.91
N ASN A 66 -14.60 -0.82 -1.30
CA ASN A 66 -14.26 0.37 -0.54
C ASN A 66 -14.86 0.34 0.88
N ARG A 67 -15.16 -0.84 1.44
CA ARG A 67 -15.73 -0.96 2.79
C ARG A 67 -15.26 -2.22 3.50
N LEU A 68 -14.79 -2.05 4.74
CA LEU A 68 -14.49 -3.17 5.63
C LEU A 68 -15.72 -3.55 6.45
N MET A 69 -15.84 -4.84 6.73
CA MET A 69 -16.63 -5.40 7.82
C MET A 69 -15.67 -5.80 8.94
N VAL A 70 -15.86 -5.27 10.14
CA VAL A 70 -14.97 -5.47 11.27
C VAL A 70 -15.72 -6.17 12.40
N PHE A 71 -15.14 -7.26 12.89
CA PHE A 71 -15.66 -8.06 13.99
C PHE A 71 -14.99 -7.63 15.30
N CYS A 72 -15.82 -7.23 16.25
CA CYS A 72 -15.39 -6.65 17.52
C CYS A 72 -16.04 -7.42 18.68
N GLU A 73 -15.26 -7.76 19.71
CA GLU A 73 -15.75 -8.43 20.92
C GLU A 73 -15.63 -7.52 22.14
N ASN A 74 -16.66 -7.50 22.99
CA ASN A 74 -16.61 -6.74 24.24
C ASN A 74 -15.59 -7.37 25.20
N SER A 75 -14.66 -6.55 25.70
CA SER A 75 -13.58 -7.00 26.59
C SER A 75 -14.07 -7.57 27.93
N GLN A 76 -15.25 -7.18 28.40
CA GLN A 76 -15.84 -7.61 29.67
C GLN A 76 -16.86 -8.74 29.50
N ASN A 77 -17.37 -8.94 28.28
CA ASN A 77 -18.35 -9.96 27.96
C ASN A 77 -18.11 -10.51 26.54
N PRO A 78 -17.31 -11.58 26.36
CA PRO A 78 -16.96 -12.10 25.04
C PRO A 78 -18.15 -12.55 24.19
N ASP A 79 -19.32 -12.83 24.80
CA ASP A 79 -20.54 -13.20 24.07
C ASP A 79 -21.23 -11.97 23.42
N ASP A 80 -20.83 -10.76 23.79
CA ASP A 80 -21.28 -9.50 23.18
C ASP A 80 -20.35 -9.13 22.02
N VAL A 81 -20.75 -9.60 20.83
CA VAL A 81 -20.06 -9.39 19.56
C VAL A 81 -20.77 -8.28 18.77
N GLN A 82 -20.00 -7.37 18.20
CA GLN A 82 -20.47 -6.36 17.26
C GLN A 82 -19.79 -6.50 15.91
N VAL A 83 -20.58 -6.27 14.86
CA VAL A 83 -20.09 -6.08 13.49
C VAL A 83 -20.23 -4.61 13.16
N VAL A 84 -19.13 -3.96 12.82
CA VAL A 84 -19.11 -2.56 12.40
C VAL A 84 -18.58 -2.44 10.98
N TYR A 85 -19.02 -1.39 10.29
CA TYR A 85 -18.59 -1.12 8.93
C TYR A 85 -17.74 0.14 8.92
N ASN A 86 -16.56 0.05 8.31
CA ASN A 86 -15.66 1.18 8.12
C ASN A 86 -15.49 1.42 6.63
N ASP A 87 -15.85 2.60 6.16
CA ASP A 87 -15.67 2.97 4.75
C ASP A 87 -14.20 3.31 4.51
N CYS A 88 -13.63 2.79 3.42
CA CYS A 88 -12.33 3.20 2.92
C CYS A 88 -12.38 4.65 2.40
N GLY A 89 -11.22 5.30 2.35
CA GLY A 89 -11.04 6.57 1.67
C GLY A 89 -11.42 6.51 0.19
N PRO A 90 -11.66 7.67 -0.47
CA PRO A 90 -12.18 7.73 -1.84
C PRO A 90 -11.28 7.06 -2.89
N ASP A 91 -9.97 6.98 -2.62
CA ASP A 91 -8.97 6.38 -3.52
C ASP A 91 -8.31 5.14 -2.90
N GLU A 92 -8.96 4.52 -1.92
CA GLU A 92 -8.48 3.29 -1.30
C GLU A 92 -9.30 2.08 -1.77
N THR A 93 -8.66 0.91 -1.82
CA THR A 93 -9.31 -0.38 -2.07
C THR A 93 -9.12 -1.28 -0.86
N CYS A 94 -10.19 -1.91 -0.40
CA CYS A 94 -10.13 -2.96 0.61
C CYS A 94 -9.43 -4.20 0.03
N ILE A 95 -8.41 -4.69 0.73
CA ILE A 95 -7.70 -5.93 0.40
C ILE A 95 -7.75 -6.84 1.62
N GLU A 96 -8.30 -8.04 1.44
CA GLU A 96 -8.29 -9.10 2.43
C GLU A 96 -6.94 -9.83 2.45
N HIS A 97 -6.50 -10.17 3.66
CA HIS A 97 -5.29 -10.91 3.91
C HIS A 97 -5.40 -11.77 5.17
N TYR A 98 -4.47 -12.71 5.32
CA TYR A 98 -4.26 -13.49 6.53
C TYR A 98 -2.85 -13.22 7.02
N TYR A 99 -2.67 -12.85 8.31
CA TYR A 99 -1.33 -12.64 8.85
C TYR A 99 -0.53 -13.94 8.80
N ALA A 100 0.46 -14.02 7.92
CA ALA A 100 1.25 -15.25 7.78
C ALA A 100 2.41 -15.37 8.79
N ILE A 101 2.29 -14.75 9.98
CA ILE A 101 3.24 -14.89 11.11
C ILE A 101 2.52 -15.20 12.43
N GLU A 102 2.62 -16.45 12.90
CA GLU A 102 2.28 -17.00 14.24
C GLU A 102 0.96 -16.59 14.95
N SER A 103 0.35 -17.58 15.63
CA SER A 103 -0.94 -17.61 16.37
C SER A 103 -2.23 -17.18 15.64
N ASP A 104 -2.16 -16.29 14.65
CA ASP A 104 -3.34 -15.74 13.95
C ASP A 104 -3.41 -16.16 12.47
N LEU A 105 -2.76 -17.27 12.09
CA LEU A 105 -2.66 -17.75 10.70
C LEU A 105 -4.02 -17.98 10.01
N ASP A 106 -5.10 -18.18 10.77
CA ASP A 106 -6.44 -18.47 10.25
C ASP A 106 -7.44 -17.34 10.50
N VAL A 107 -6.99 -16.19 11.03
CA VAL A 107 -7.86 -15.04 11.28
C VAL A 107 -7.82 -14.14 10.05
N PRO A 108 -8.96 -13.87 9.39
CA PRO A 108 -8.98 -12.98 8.26
C PRO A 108 -8.87 -11.53 8.73
N HIS A 109 -8.10 -10.77 7.97
CA HIS A 109 -7.90 -9.35 8.12
C HIS A 109 -8.21 -8.67 6.79
N ALA A 110 -8.55 -7.39 6.87
CA ALA A 110 -8.77 -6.55 5.72
C ALA A 110 -8.21 -5.17 6.00
N THR A 111 -7.60 -4.57 4.98
CA THR A 111 -6.95 -3.26 5.06
C THR A 111 -7.34 -2.45 3.83
N CYS A 112 -7.70 -1.17 4.00
CA CYS A 112 -7.84 -0.24 2.88
C CYS A 112 -6.46 0.20 2.41
N ILE A 113 -6.14 0.00 1.13
CA ILE A 113 -4.84 0.33 0.55
C ILE A 113 -5.02 1.44 -0.49
N ASP A 114 -4.20 2.48 -0.40
CA ASP A 114 -4.13 3.55 -1.40
C ASP A 114 -3.86 3.04 -2.82
N ASN A 115 -4.71 3.43 -3.76
CA ASN A 115 -4.68 2.91 -5.12
C ASN A 115 -3.54 3.48 -5.97
N GLU A 116 -3.09 4.72 -5.74
CA GLU A 116 -2.28 5.48 -6.70
C GLU A 116 -0.95 4.75 -6.99
N HIS A 117 -0.34 4.14 -5.97
CA HIS A 117 0.98 3.52 -6.12
C HIS A 117 1.10 2.10 -5.56
N ARG A 118 0.17 1.64 -4.73
CA ARG A 118 0.34 0.39 -3.97
C ARG A 118 -0.52 -0.76 -4.48
N VAL A 119 -1.59 -0.47 -5.19
CA VAL A 119 -2.51 -1.49 -5.71
C VAL A 119 -2.23 -1.78 -7.19
N ARG A 120 -2.16 -3.06 -7.51
CA ARG A 120 -2.20 -3.58 -8.88
C ARG A 120 -3.64 -3.93 -9.21
N LYS A 121 -4.16 -3.37 -10.28
CA LYS A 121 -5.50 -3.64 -10.77
C LYS A 121 -5.44 -4.30 -12.15
N TRP A 122 -6.18 -5.39 -12.33
CA TRP A 122 -6.36 -6.02 -13.64
C TRP A 122 -7.71 -6.76 -13.71
N ASP A 123 -8.23 -6.99 -14.91
CA ASP A 123 -9.54 -7.59 -15.14
C ASP A 123 -9.49 -8.70 -16.20
N ASN A 124 -10.59 -9.44 -16.33
CA ASN A 124 -10.79 -10.45 -17.37
C ASN A 124 -11.82 -10.01 -18.43
N PHE A 125 -12.16 -8.72 -18.55
CA PHE A 125 -13.37 -8.30 -19.28
C PHE A 125 -13.33 -8.62 -20.77
N GLY A 126 -12.13 -8.70 -21.36
CA GLY A 126 -11.92 -9.06 -22.75
C GLY A 126 -12.14 -10.55 -23.05
N GLU A 127 -11.72 -11.42 -22.14
CA GLU A 127 -11.84 -12.89 -22.29
C GLU A 127 -12.21 -13.55 -20.95
N PRO A 128 -13.48 -13.45 -20.49
CA PRO A 128 -13.84 -13.77 -19.10
C PRO A 128 -13.56 -15.21 -18.65
N ALA A 129 -13.64 -16.17 -19.58
CA ALA A 129 -13.40 -17.58 -19.31
C ALA A 129 -11.91 -18.00 -19.35
N LYS A 130 -10.99 -17.11 -19.73
CA LYS A 130 -9.55 -17.42 -19.78
C LYS A 130 -8.82 -16.89 -18.56
N GLU A 131 -7.64 -17.46 -18.32
CA GLU A 131 -6.70 -16.92 -17.36
C GLU A 131 -6.32 -15.48 -17.73
N THR A 132 -6.34 -14.59 -16.75
CA THR A 132 -5.81 -13.23 -16.86
C THR A 132 -4.80 -12.97 -15.77
N CYS A 133 -3.78 -12.16 -16.07
CA CYS A 133 -2.66 -11.92 -15.17
C CYS A 133 -2.41 -10.43 -14.96
N SER A 134 -1.95 -10.10 -13.76
CA SER A 134 -1.41 -8.78 -13.44
C SER A 134 -0.13 -8.50 -14.24
N PRO A 135 0.27 -7.23 -14.38
CA PRO A 135 1.64 -6.89 -14.75
C PRO A 135 2.65 -7.55 -13.80
N GLU A 136 3.76 -8.03 -14.35
CA GLU A 136 4.87 -8.62 -13.59
C GLU A 136 5.86 -7.52 -13.17
N ARG A 137 5.89 -7.19 -11.87
CA ARG A 137 6.76 -6.14 -11.30
C ARG A 137 7.09 -6.43 -9.84
N GLY A 138 8.12 -5.77 -9.31
CA GLY A 138 8.44 -5.79 -7.88
C GLY A 138 7.52 -4.85 -7.08
N TYR A 139 7.52 -5.03 -5.77
CA TYR A 139 7.05 -4.04 -4.79
C TYR A 139 8.23 -3.24 -4.26
N ASP A 140 7.97 -1.97 -3.95
CA ASP A 140 8.91 -1.07 -3.27
C ASP A 140 8.65 -1.21 -1.77
N ILE A 141 9.55 -1.90 -1.08
CA ILE A 141 9.41 -2.27 0.33
C ILE A 141 10.72 -2.00 1.07
N GLU A 142 10.64 -1.74 2.38
CA GLU A 142 11.81 -1.39 3.21
C GLU A 142 12.39 -2.59 3.98
N SER A 143 11.57 -3.63 4.20
CA SER A 143 11.91 -4.87 4.89
C SER A 143 12.35 -5.95 3.91
N THR A 144 13.02 -6.97 4.44
CA THR A 144 13.30 -8.20 3.68
C THR A 144 12.09 -9.14 3.67
N ASP A 145 11.11 -8.95 4.55
CA ASP A 145 9.95 -9.82 4.63
C ASP A 145 8.68 -9.04 4.27
N MET A 146 7.92 -9.59 3.32
CA MET A 146 6.75 -8.95 2.73
C MET A 146 5.55 -9.87 2.79
N GLU A 147 4.38 -9.30 3.06
CA GLU A 147 3.10 -9.94 2.83
C GLU A 147 2.53 -9.46 1.51
N ILE A 148 2.00 -10.40 0.72
CA ILE A 148 1.31 -10.12 -0.52
C ILE A 148 -0.13 -10.63 -0.44
N ALA A 149 -1.05 -9.85 -0.96
CA ALA A 149 -2.46 -10.18 -0.93
C ALA A 149 -3.17 -9.83 -2.24
N VAL A 150 -4.21 -10.59 -2.55
CA VAL A 150 -5.12 -10.37 -3.68
C VAL A 150 -6.56 -10.47 -3.18
N THR A 151 -7.43 -9.60 -3.66
CA THR A 151 -8.88 -9.72 -3.52
C THR A 151 -9.54 -9.50 -4.87
N ILE A 152 -10.52 -10.34 -5.20
CA ILE A 152 -11.22 -10.31 -6.48
C ILE A 152 -12.66 -9.88 -6.24
N TYR A 153 -13.08 -8.88 -7.01
CA TYR A 153 -14.39 -8.25 -6.91
C TYR A 153 -15.21 -8.48 -8.17
N ALA A 154 -16.51 -8.72 -7.98
CA ALA A 154 -17.49 -8.67 -9.04
C ALA A 154 -17.76 -7.22 -9.48
N ASN A 155 -18.52 -7.07 -10.57
CA ASN A 155 -18.88 -5.75 -11.12
C ASN A 155 -19.73 -4.88 -10.15
N ASP A 156 -20.38 -5.49 -9.16
CA ASP A 156 -21.13 -4.79 -8.11
C ASP A 156 -20.24 -4.35 -6.94
N GLY A 157 -18.93 -4.61 -7.00
CA GLY A 157 -17.96 -4.24 -5.98
C GLY A 157 -17.89 -5.21 -4.80
N LYS A 158 -18.56 -6.37 -4.85
CA LYS A 158 -18.49 -7.37 -3.78
C LYS A 158 -17.42 -8.43 -4.06
N PRO A 159 -16.75 -8.98 -3.02
CA PRO A 159 -15.84 -10.09 -3.22
C PRO A 159 -16.53 -11.26 -3.92
N ILE A 160 -15.84 -11.90 -4.86
CA ILE A 160 -16.39 -13.02 -5.63
C ILE A 160 -15.36 -14.13 -5.80
N GLN A 161 -15.82 -15.34 -5.54
CA GLN A 161 -15.02 -16.55 -5.72
C GLN A 161 -14.67 -16.75 -7.20
N VAL A 162 -13.42 -17.09 -7.47
CA VAL A 162 -12.95 -17.57 -8.78
C VAL A 162 -12.43 -18.99 -8.65
N ASN A 163 -12.28 -19.69 -9.78
CA ASN A 163 -11.87 -21.08 -9.76
C ASN A 163 -10.41 -21.25 -9.32
N ILE A 164 -9.50 -20.40 -9.78
CA ILE A 164 -8.06 -20.49 -9.48
C ILE A 164 -7.48 -19.08 -9.29
N ILE A 165 -6.64 -18.91 -8.27
CA ILE A 165 -5.71 -17.79 -8.13
C ILE A 165 -4.30 -18.35 -7.98
N VAL A 166 -3.36 -17.86 -8.78
CA VAL A 166 -1.95 -18.28 -8.80
C VAL A 166 -1.04 -17.08 -8.59
N ALA A 167 0.00 -17.25 -7.79
CA ALA A 167 1.07 -16.27 -7.66
C ALA A 167 2.39 -16.83 -8.17
N TYR A 168 3.17 -15.96 -8.81
CA TYR A 168 4.49 -16.26 -9.37
C TYR A 168 5.54 -15.31 -8.79
N LYS A 169 6.74 -15.85 -8.51
CA LYS A 169 7.95 -15.10 -8.16
C LYS A 169 9.02 -15.37 -9.22
N ASN A 170 9.44 -14.33 -9.94
CA ASN A 170 10.37 -14.42 -11.08
C ASN A 170 9.94 -15.48 -12.11
N GLY A 171 8.65 -15.50 -12.45
CA GLY A 171 8.06 -16.48 -13.37
C GLY A 171 7.88 -17.90 -12.82
N VAL A 172 8.31 -18.20 -11.59
CA VAL A 172 8.12 -19.51 -10.95
C VAL A 172 6.88 -19.47 -10.06
N GLU A 173 5.97 -20.42 -10.21
CA GLU A 173 4.80 -20.54 -9.34
C GLU A 173 5.24 -20.74 -7.89
N ILE A 174 4.69 -19.92 -6.98
CA ILE A 174 4.95 -20.02 -5.54
C ILE A 174 3.78 -20.63 -4.77
N SER A 175 2.55 -20.41 -5.24
CA SER A 175 1.36 -20.96 -4.62
C SER A 175 0.15 -20.81 -5.54
N THR A 176 -0.80 -21.72 -5.36
CA THR A 176 -2.09 -21.77 -6.04
C THR A 176 -3.19 -22.04 -5.02
N VAL A 177 -4.27 -21.26 -5.09
CA VAL A 177 -5.50 -21.49 -4.32
C VAL A 177 -6.67 -21.70 -5.27
N TYR A 178 -7.63 -22.51 -4.84
CA TYR A 178 -8.80 -22.90 -5.61
C TYR A 178 -10.05 -22.42 -4.91
N ASP A 179 -11.04 -22.00 -5.69
CA ASP A 179 -12.37 -21.68 -5.19
C ASP A 179 -12.33 -20.66 -4.03
N GLN A 180 -11.50 -19.62 -4.19
CA GLN A 180 -11.36 -18.48 -3.28
C GLN A 180 -11.63 -17.15 -4.00
N HIS A 181 -11.99 -16.11 -3.25
CA HIS A 181 -12.01 -14.73 -3.76
C HIS A 181 -10.76 -13.93 -3.37
N ASN A 182 -9.91 -14.49 -2.52
CA ASN A 182 -8.71 -13.86 -2.01
C ASN A 182 -7.50 -14.81 -2.03
N TYR A 183 -6.32 -14.24 -1.87
CA TYR A 183 -5.05 -14.96 -1.77
C TYR A 183 -4.13 -14.18 -0.85
N THR A 184 -3.35 -14.87 -0.01
CA THR A 184 -2.29 -14.27 0.79
C THR A 184 -1.08 -15.18 0.84
N SER A 185 0.11 -14.57 0.84
CA SER A 185 1.35 -15.29 1.09
C SER A 185 2.40 -14.35 1.67
N VAL A 186 3.35 -14.93 2.40
CA VAL A 186 4.54 -14.21 2.86
C VAL A 186 5.73 -14.60 2.01
N ILE A 187 6.45 -13.59 1.53
CA ILE A 187 7.73 -13.73 0.85
C ILE A 187 8.82 -13.27 1.81
N ARG A 188 9.64 -14.24 2.24
CA ARG A 188 10.81 -14.00 3.10
C ARG A 188 12.04 -13.68 2.26
N ASN A 189 12.91 -12.83 2.78
CA ASN A 189 14.15 -12.39 2.12
C ASN A 189 13.92 -11.85 0.70
N TYR A 190 12.82 -11.11 0.51
CA TYR A 190 12.53 -10.37 -0.71
C TYR A 190 13.66 -9.39 -1.03
N SER A 191 14.08 -9.40 -2.29
CA SER A 191 15.15 -8.60 -2.85
C SER A 191 14.80 -8.28 -4.31
N ASP A 192 13.77 -7.46 -4.50
CA ASP A 192 13.28 -6.98 -5.80
C ASP A 192 12.78 -8.08 -6.75
N GLU A 193 12.35 -9.23 -6.24
CA GLU A 193 11.76 -10.25 -7.12
C GLU A 193 10.50 -9.73 -7.81
N LYS A 194 10.35 -10.12 -9.08
CA LYS A 194 9.16 -9.79 -9.84
C LYS A 194 8.01 -10.69 -9.40
N ILE A 195 6.94 -10.07 -8.95
CA ILE A 195 5.72 -10.79 -8.55
C ILE A 195 4.68 -10.63 -9.66
N LYS A 196 3.96 -11.70 -9.96
CA LYS A 196 2.82 -11.72 -10.88
C LYS A 196 1.70 -12.57 -10.28
N TYR A 197 0.48 -12.12 -10.46
CA TYR A 197 -0.72 -12.85 -10.04
C TYR A 197 -1.54 -13.17 -11.27
N CYS A 198 -2.15 -14.35 -11.28
CA CYS A 198 -3.09 -14.74 -12.32
C CYS A 198 -4.35 -15.31 -11.67
N PHE A 199 -5.49 -15.16 -12.35
CA PHE A 199 -6.71 -15.83 -11.93
C PHE A 199 -7.49 -16.37 -13.13
N THR A 200 -8.27 -17.41 -12.87
CA THR A 200 -9.25 -17.96 -13.82
C THR A 200 -10.59 -18.08 -13.11
N THR A 201 -11.65 -17.49 -13.68
CA THR A 201 -13.01 -17.51 -13.09
C THR A 201 -13.71 -18.86 -13.22
N GLY A 202 -13.35 -19.66 -14.23
CA GLY A 202 -14.08 -20.88 -14.60
C GLY A 202 -15.50 -20.61 -15.13
N SER A 203 -15.83 -19.35 -15.44
CA SER A 203 -17.15 -18.89 -15.89
C SER A 203 -17.03 -17.66 -16.79
N ASP A 204 -18.16 -17.20 -17.35
CA ASP A 204 -18.19 -15.94 -18.11
C ASP A 204 -18.33 -14.69 -17.23
N ASN A 205 -18.16 -14.83 -15.91
CA ASN A 205 -18.22 -13.70 -14.98
C ASN A 205 -17.08 -12.73 -15.26
N LYS A 206 -17.44 -11.45 -15.39
CA LYS A 206 -16.50 -10.34 -15.47
C LYS A 206 -16.17 -9.87 -14.06
N VAL A 207 -14.89 -9.91 -13.72
CA VAL A 207 -14.37 -9.60 -12.38
C VAL A 207 -13.11 -8.76 -12.50
N THR A 208 -12.77 -8.06 -11.43
CA THR A 208 -11.55 -7.25 -11.34
C THR A 208 -10.78 -7.68 -10.09
N ALA A 209 -9.49 -7.95 -10.27
CA ALA A 209 -8.59 -8.30 -9.19
C ALA A 209 -7.76 -7.09 -8.77
N TYR A 210 -7.52 -7.02 -7.46
CA TYR A 210 -6.73 -5.99 -6.82
C TYR A 210 -5.69 -6.67 -5.94
N ALA A 211 -4.41 -6.30 -6.10
CA ALA A 211 -3.33 -6.89 -5.34
C ALA A 211 -2.42 -5.83 -4.74
N ALA A 212 -1.94 -6.07 -3.53
CA ALA A 212 -1.00 -5.21 -2.83
C ALA A 212 0.06 -6.05 -2.12
N GLY A 213 1.15 -5.40 -1.77
CA GLY A 213 2.23 -5.98 -0.97
C GLY A 213 2.77 -4.92 -0.04
N TRP A 214 3.09 -5.32 1.18
CA TRP A 214 3.58 -4.42 2.23
C TRP A 214 4.59 -5.12 3.13
N ASP A 215 5.41 -4.30 3.78
CA ASP A 215 6.35 -4.74 4.79
C ASP A 215 5.63 -5.47 5.92
N ILE A 216 6.13 -6.64 6.30
CA ILE A 216 5.71 -7.25 7.55
C ILE A 216 6.45 -6.52 8.65
N GLU A 217 5.86 -5.43 9.13
CA GLU A 217 6.40 -4.74 10.28
C GLU A 217 6.35 -5.66 11.50
N ASN A 218 7.39 -5.55 12.32
CA ASN A 218 7.51 -6.29 13.57
C ASN A 218 6.46 -5.78 14.58
N LYS A 219 5.20 -6.21 14.44
CA LYS A 219 4.06 -6.10 15.39
C LYS A 219 3.64 -4.73 15.97
N THR A 220 4.28 -3.60 15.68
CA THR A 220 4.03 -2.38 16.48
C THR A 220 2.81 -1.55 16.06
N PHE A 221 2.36 -1.55 14.81
CA PHE A 221 1.29 -0.63 14.39
C PHE A 221 -0.15 -1.05 14.73
N LEU A 222 -0.38 -2.27 15.22
CA LEU A 222 -1.73 -2.78 15.50
C LEU A 222 -2.03 -2.97 16.99
N LEU A 223 -1.05 -2.81 17.88
CA LEU A 223 -1.23 -2.99 19.33
C LEU A 223 -1.22 -1.67 20.13
N ASP A 224 -0.82 -0.55 19.53
CA ASP A 224 -0.73 0.74 20.22
C ASP A 224 -2.05 1.55 20.23
N SER A 225 -3.20 0.93 19.90
CA SER A 225 -4.51 1.48 20.28
C SER A 225 -4.83 1.28 21.78
N LYS A 226 -3.85 0.87 22.60
CA LYS A 226 -3.96 0.79 24.06
C LYS A 226 -2.92 1.66 24.78
N SER A 227 -3.29 2.91 25.06
CA SER A 227 -3.25 3.47 26.43
C SER A 227 -4.13 4.71 26.53
#